data_AF-A0A530QRV7-F1
#
_entry.id   AF-A0A530QRV7-F1
#
_cell.length_a   1.000
_cell.length_b   1.000
_cell.length_c   1.000
_cell.angle_alpha   90.00
_cell.angle_beta   90.00
_cell.angle_gamma   90.00
#
_symmetry.space_group_name_H-M   'P 1'
#
loop_
_entity.id
_entity.type
_entity.pdbx_description
1 polymer ?
#
loop_
_entity_poly.entity_id
_entity_poly.type
_entity_poly.pdbx_seq_one_letter_code
_entity_poly.pdbx_strand_id
1 'polypeptide(L)' 'EARASRAVPVGLLEGGKVLKPVRKGALLTADNAAPDETTRLYALRRKQDEMLYGA' A
#
# COMPACT_ATOMS: atom_id res chain seq x y z
N GLU A 1 -12.76 -4.34 -6.16
CA GLU A 1 -11.56 -4.22 -7.03
C GLU A 1 -10.25 -4.05 -6.27
N ALA A 2 -9.89 -2.85 -5.76
CA ALA A 2 -8.55 -2.59 -5.20
C ALA A 2 -8.10 -3.53 -4.05
N ARG A 3 -9.03 -3.93 -3.16
CA ARG A 3 -8.74 -4.93 -2.11
C ARG A 3 -8.53 -6.33 -2.68
N ALA A 4 -9.37 -6.74 -3.64
CA ALA A 4 -9.26 -8.04 -4.29
C ALA A 4 -7.92 -8.19 -5.04
N SER A 5 -7.43 -7.10 -5.63
CA SER A 5 -6.12 -7.05 -6.28
C SER A 5 -4.95 -6.74 -5.33
N ARG A 6 -5.20 -6.59 -4.02
CA ARG A 6 -4.20 -6.22 -3.01
C ARG A 6 -3.38 -4.98 -3.40
N ALA A 7 -4.03 -4.00 -4.03
CA ALA A 7 -3.40 -2.78 -4.50
C ALA A 7 -2.90 -1.93 -3.34
N VAL A 8 -1.70 -1.36 -3.48
CA VAL A 8 -1.17 -0.38 -2.52
C VAL A 8 -1.82 0.98 -2.80
N PRO A 9 -2.39 1.66 -1.79
CA PRO A 9 -2.93 3.00 -1.96
C PRO A 9 -1.85 3.98 -2.43
N VAL A 10 -2.12 4.71 -3.53
CA VAL A 10 -1.11 5.56 -4.20
C VAL A 10 -0.49 6.61 -3.27
N GLY A 11 -1.27 7.15 -2.33
CA GLY A 11 -0.78 8.13 -1.36
C GLY A 11 0.24 7.60 -0.34
N LEU A 12 0.48 6.29 -0.30
CA LEU A 12 1.47 5.66 0.59
C LEU A 12 2.76 5.24 -0.13
N LEU A 13 2.86 5.50 -1.44
CA LEU A 13 3.99 5.05 -2.25
C LEU A 13 5.21 5.97 -2.22
N GLU A 14 5.04 7.22 -1.77
CA GLU A 14 6.17 8.13 -1.58
C GLU A 14 7.09 7.58 -0.47
N GLY A 15 8.40 7.50 -0.74
CA GLY A 15 9.37 6.85 0.14
C GLY A 15 9.27 5.31 0.20
N GLY A 16 8.31 4.72 -0.52
CA GLY A 16 8.10 3.27 -0.56
C GLY A 16 9.21 2.51 -1.30
N LYS A 17 9.24 1.19 -1.09
CA LYS A 17 10.25 0.29 -1.63
C LYS A 17 9.67 -0.65 -2.67
N VAL A 18 10.32 -0.75 -3.82
CA VAL A 18 10.06 -1.79 -4.81
C VAL A 18 10.64 -3.11 -4.31
N LEU A 19 9.80 -4.14 -4.22
CA LEU A 19 10.18 -5.47 -3.72
C LEU A 19 10.50 -6.45 -4.85
N LYS A 20 9.91 -6.25 -6.04
CA LYS A 20 10.09 -7.08 -7.23
C LYS A 20 10.09 -6.20 -8.49
N PRO A 21 10.69 -6.63 -9.62
CA PRO A 21 10.63 -5.87 -10.86
C PRO A 21 9.19 -5.51 -11.27
N VAL A 22 8.94 -4.24 -11.55
CA VAL A 22 7.63 -3.73 -11.97
C VAL A 22 7.73 -3.22 -13.41
N ARG A 23 6.90 -3.75 -14.30
CA ARG A 23 6.82 -3.29 -15.70
C ARG A 23 5.98 -2.02 -15.81
N LYS A 24 6.22 -1.20 -16.83
CA LYS A 24 5.36 -0.05 -17.15
C LYS A 24 3.90 -0.50 -17.29
N GLY A 25 2.99 0.20 -16.61
CA GLY A 25 1.56 -0.10 -16.61
C GLY A 25 1.13 -1.22 -15.64
N ALA A 26 2.07 -1.87 -14.95
CA ALA A 26 1.73 -2.87 -13.94
C ALA A 26 1.17 -2.21 -12.67
N LEU A 27 0.24 -2.90 -12.01
CA LEU A 27 -0.34 -2.48 -10.74
C LEU A 27 0.67 -2.66 -9.60
N LEU A 28 0.75 -1.66 -8.72
CA LEU A 28 1.51 -1.75 -7.48
C LEU A 28 0.64 -2.42 -6.41
N THR A 29 1.13 -3.55 -5.93
CA THR A 29 0.44 -4.43 -4.98
C THR A 29 1.37 -4.75 -3.83
N ALA A 30 0.81 -5.27 -2.74
CA ALA A 30 1.59 -5.71 -1.59
C ALA A 30 2.65 -6.79 -1.95
N ASP A 31 2.55 -7.43 -3.12
CA ASP A 31 3.51 -8.44 -3.58
C ASP A 31 4.75 -7.85 -4.27
N ASN A 32 4.69 -6.60 -4.75
CA ASN A 32 5.76 -5.95 -5.53
C ASN A 32 6.20 -4.58 -4.99
N ALA A 33 5.45 -4.00 -4.05
CA ALA A 33 5.79 -2.72 -3.42
C ALA A 33 5.39 -2.72 -1.93
N ALA A 34 6.21 -2.07 -1.11
CA ALA A 34 5.92 -1.79 0.29
C ALA A 34 5.89 -0.27 0.52
N PRO A 35 4.86 0.29 1.18
CA PRO A 35 4.86 1.68 1.60
C PRO A 35 5.90 1.92 2.71
N ASP A 36 6.27 3.19 2.95
CA ASP A 36 7.07 3.54 4.12
C ASP A 36 6.20 3.55 5.40
N GLU A 37 6.44 2.56 6.24
CA GLU A 37 5.69 2.36 7.48
C GLU A 37 6.03 3.37 8.59
N THR A 38 7.12 4.13 8.44
CA THR A 38 7.53 5.15 9.41
C THR A 38 6.70 6.44 9.31
N THR A 39 5.96 6.61 8.22
CA THR A 39 5.17 7.81 7.97
C THR A 39 3.93 7.90 8.86
N ARG A 40 3.58 9.14 9.26
CA ARG A 40 2.34 9.40 9.99
C ARG A 40 1.09 8.99 9.18
N LEU A 41 1.16 9.12 7.86
CA LEU A 41 0.06 8.75 6.97
C LEU A 41 -0.18 7.24 6.97
N TYR A 42 0.87 6.42 6.95
CA TYR A 42 0.72 4.96 7.08
C TYR A 42 0.06 4.57 8.41
N ALA A 43 0.50 5.18 9.51
CA ALA A 43 -0.11 4.94 10.82
C ALA A 43 -1.61 5.31 10.86
N LEU A 44 -2.00 6.43 10.25
CA LEU A 44 -3.40 6.84 10.14
C LEU A 44 -4.20 5.90 9.23
N ARG A 45 -3.60 5.46 8.12
CA ARG A 45 -4.23 4.50 7.21
C ARG A 45 -4.53 3.18 7.93
N ARG A 46 -3.60 2.67 8.74
CA ARG A 46 -3.83 1.47 9.54
C ARG A 46 -5.03 1.61 10.48
N LYS A 47 -5.12 2.72 11.20
CA LYS A 47 -6.28 3.01 12.06
C LYS A 47 -7.58 3.10 11.26
N GLN A 48 -7.51 3.64 10.04
CA GLN A 48 -8.67 3.70 9.16
C GLN A 48 -9.08 2.31 8.66
N ASP A 49 -8.12 1.44 8.34
CA ASP A 49 -8.40 0.06 7.98
C ASP A 49 -9.04 -0.69 9.16
N GLU A 50 -8.51 -0.53 10.38
CA GLU A 50 -9.11 -1.08 11.62
C GLU A 50 -10.54 -0.55 11.84
N MET A 51 -10.78 0.75 11.66
CA MET A 51 -12.09 1.38 11.82
C MET A 51 -13.14 0.84 10.84
N LEU A 52 -12.74 0.56 9.60
CA LEU A 52 -13.66 0.21 8.51
C LEU A 52 -13.84 -1.30 8.33
N TYR A 53 -12.82 -2.10 8.67
CA TYR A 53 -12.78 -3.53 8.34
C TYR A 53 -12.48 -4.43 9.55
N GLY A 54 -12.21 -3.87 10.72
CA GLY A 54 -11.85 -4.65 11.92
C GLY A 54 -10.40 -5.16 11.89
N ALA A 55 -10.10 -6.01 12.87
CA ALA A 55 -8.81 -6.69 13.04
C ALA A 55 -8.76 -8.01 12.25
#